data_AF-M0FUB8-F1
#
_entry.id   AF-M0FUB8-F1
#
_cell.length_a   1.000
_cell.length_b   1.000
_cell.length_c   1.000
_cell.angle_alpha   90.00
_cell.angle_beta   90.00
_cell.angle_gamma   90.00
#
_symmetry.space_group_name_H-M   'P 1'
#
loop_
_entity.id
_entity.type
_entity.pdbx_description
1 polymer ?
#
loop_
_entity_poly.entity_id
_entity_poly.type
_entity_poly.pdbx_seq_one_letter_code
_entity_poly.pdbx_strand_id
1 'polypeptide(L)'
;MAAALAARGVDVVAVDVHDFTVPDGVSFVRDDVFARADAADLGPYAAAEVVYALNVPVELHRPAAEVARRADADFLFTTLGYDEPSIPVARESLPGDTLYAAERGRRDQRARWD
;
A
#
# COMPACT_ATOMS: atom_id res chain seq x y z
N MET A 1 11.76 -6.91 -4.16
CA MET A 1 10.60 -6.29 -4.84
C MET A 1 10.89 -4.83 -5.22
N ALA A 2 11.10 -3.91 -4.26
CA ALA A 2 11.36 -2.49 -4.52
C ALA A 2 12.51 -2.22 -5.53
N ALA A 3 13.69 -2.82 -5.30
CA ALA A 3 14.83 -2.69 -6.23
C ALA A 3 14.51 -3.17 -7.65
N ALA A 4 13.71 -4.24 -7.79
CA ALA A 4 13.33 -4.78 -9.09
C ALA A 4 12.31 -3.89 -9.82
N LEU A 5 11.44 -3.20 -9.08
CA LEU A 5 10.53 -2.19 -9.63
C LEU A 5 11.31 -0.96 -10.09
N ALA A 6 12.21 -0.44 -9.25
CA ALA A 6 13.08 0.68 -9.59
C ALA A 6 13.96 0.40 -10.81
N ALA A 7 14.56 -0.80 -10.90
CA ALA A 7 15.35 -1.22 -12.06
C ALA A 7 14.53 -1.31 -13.37
N ARG A 8 13.20 -1.41 -13.27
CA ARG A 8 12.27 -1.36 -14.41
C ARG A 8 11.78 0.05 -14.72
N GLY A 9 12.30 1.07 -14.03
CA GLY A 9 11.93 2.48 -14.21
C GLY A 9 10.64 2.90 -13.52
N VAL A 10 10.12 2.09 -12.59
CA VAL A 10 8.99 2.50 -11.73
C VAL A 10 9.51 3.45 -10.65
N ASP A 11 8.81 4.55 -10.41
CA ASP A 11 9.12 5.43 -9.28
C ASP A 11 8.68 4.76 -7.97
N VAL A 12 9.62 4.55 -7.05
CA VAL A 12 9.39 3.82 -5.81
C VAL A 12 9.80 4.69 -4.63
N VAL A 13 8.83 4.95 -3.75
CA VAL A 13 9.05 5.62 -2.47
C VAL A 13 8.81 4.61 -1.35
N ALA A 14 9.86 4.30 -0.59
CA ALA A 14 9.75 3.57 0.66
C ALA A 14 9.38 4.55 1.79
N VAL A 15 8.36 4.19 2.57
CA VAL A 15 7.86 5.01 3.67
C VAL A 15 7.88 4.18 4.94
N ASP A 16 8.48 4.74 5.99
CA ASP A 16 8.49 4.15 7.33
C ASP A 16 8.64 5.27 8.38
N VAL A 17 8.22 5.01 9.62
CA VAL A 17 8.40 5.94 10.74
C VAL A 17 9.84 5.94 11.26
N HIS A 18 10.62 4.93 10.91
CA HIS A 18 12.03 4.77 11.24
C HIS A 18 12.91 4.90 9.98
N ASP A 19 14.12 5.42 10.16
CA ASP A 19 15.05 5.59 9.05
C ASP A 19 15.68 4.24 8.63
N PHE A 20 15.63 3.94 7.33
CA PHE A 20 16.24 2.74 6.74
C PHE A 20 17.08 3.07 5.51
N THR A 21 18.11 2.27 5.26
CA THR A 21 18.81 2.28 3.98
C THR A 21 17.93 1.64 2.91
N VAL A 22 17.81 2.30 1.76
CA VAL A 22 17.03 1.80 0.62
C VAL A 22 17.93 1.44 -0.56
N PRO A 23 17.51 0.52 -1.44
CA PRO A 23 18.25 0.21 -2.66
C PRO A 23 18.38 1.42 -3.60
N ASP A 24 19.37 1.37 -4.50
CA ASP A 24 19.52 2.37 -5.56
C ASP A 24 18.23 2.50 -6.39
N GLY A 25 17.86 3.74 -6.70
CA GLY A 25 16.64 4.07 -7.44
C GLY A 25 15.36 4.05 -6.62
N VAL A 26 15.43 3.78 -5.31
CA VAL A 26 14.31 3.92 -4.37
C VAL A 26 14.53 5.18 -3.52
N SER A 27 13.51 6.02 -3.41
CA SER A 27 13.52 7.16 -2.49
C SER A 27 13.01 6.72 -1.11
N PHE A 28 13.55 7.29 -0.03
CA PHE A 28 13.04 7.05 1.33
C PHE A 28 12.40 8.33 1.88
N VAL A 29 11.20 8.21 2.44
CA VAL A 29 10.51 9.29 3.15
C VAL A 29 10.10 8.80 4.52
N ARG A 30 10.51 9.52 5.56
CA ARG A 30 10.03 9.25 6.92
C ARG A 30 8.64 9.83 7.12
N ASP A 31 7.62 8.99 7.24
CA ASP A 31 6.23 9.40 7.42
C ASP A 31 5.42 8.32 8.16
N ASP A 32 4.25 8.69 8.66
CA ASP A 32 3.37 7.83 9.45
C ASP A 32 2.01 7.66 8.76
N VAL A 33 1.74 6.47 8.24
CA VAL A 33 0.47 6.14 7.57
C VAL A 33 -0.74 6.29 8.50
N PHE A 34 -0.59 6.08 9.82
CA PHE A 34 -1.66 6.34 10.78
C PHE A 34 -2.02 7.82 10.83
N ALA A 35 -1.01 8.68 10.93
CA ALA A 35 -1.22 10.12 10.95
C ALA A 35 -1.83 10.61 9.61
N ARG A 36 -1.43 10.01 8.49
CA ARG A 36 -1.93 10.38 7.15
C ARG A 36 -3.36 9.95 6.88
N ALA A 37 -3.86 8.90 7.54
CA ALA A 37 -5.23 8.42 7.33
C ALA A 37 -6.30 9.50 7.57
N ASP A 38 -6.07 10.42 8.51
CA ASP A 38 -7.00 11.51 8.85
C ASP A 38 -6.49 12.92 8.45
N ALA A 39 -5.21 13.06 8.09
CA ALA A 39 -4.63 14.36 7.70
C ALA A 39 -5.16 14.83 6.35
N ALA A 40 -5.34 16.14 6.15
CA ALA A 40 -5.77 16.69 4.85
C ALA A 40 -4.76 16.44 3.72
N ASP A 41 -3.47 16.52 4.05
CA ASP A 41 -2.37 16.24 3.13
C ASP A 41 -1.94 14.77 3.20
N LEU A 42 -1.90 14.11 2.05
CA LEU A 42 -1.49 12.72 1.89
C LEU A 42 0.03 12.55 1.79
N GLY A 43 0.81 13.63 1.71
CA GLY A 43 2.26 13.57 1.70
C GLY A 43 2.81 12.65 0.59
N PRO A 44 3.68 11.67 0.89
CA PRO A 44 4.30 10.80 -0.12
C PRO A 44 3.28 9.92 -0.86
N TYR A 45 2.07 9.75 -0.32
CA TYR A 45 1.03 8.92 -0.92
C TYR A 45 0.20 9.65 -1.99
N ALA A 46 0.30 10.98 -2.08
CA ALA A 46 -0.61 11.80 -2.89
C ALA A 46 -0.61 11.48 -4.39
N ALA A 47 0.51 11.00 -4.93
CA ALA A 47 0.67 10.64 -6.34
C ALA A 47 0.86 9.13 -6.55
N ALA A 48 0.68 8.31 -5.50
CA ALA A 48 0.88 6.88 -5.60
C ALA A 48 -0.26 6.22 -6.38
N GLU A 49 0.09 5.40 -7.37
CA GLU A 49 -0.90 4.55 -8.07
C GLU A 49 -1.15 3.24 -7.29
N VAL A 50 -0.16 2.82 -6.50
CA VAL A 50 -0.21 1.61 -5.66
C VAL A 50 0.51 1.88 -4.34
N VAL A 51 -0.13 1.49 -3.23
CA VAL A 51 0.49 1.37 -1.91
C VAL A 51 0.70 -0.11 -1.64
N TYR A 52 1.96 -0.50 -1.41
CA TYR A 52 2.31 -1.87 -1.02
C TYR A 52 2.90 -1.92 0.38
N ALA A 53 2.41 -2.83 1.22
CA ALA A 53 2.95 -3.06 2.56
C ALA A 53 3.40 -4.52 2.74
N LEU A 54 4.67 -4.71 3.10
CA LEU A 54 5.26 -6.03 3.34
C LEU A 54 5.06 -6.43 4.80
N ASN A 55 4.49 -7.61 5.05
CA ASN A 55 4.33 -8.19 6.38
C ASN A 55 3.65 -7.22 7.38
N VAL A 56 2.62 -6.52 6.89
CA VAL A 56 1.99 -5.43 7.65
C VAL A 56 1.17 -5.99 8.82
N PRO A 57 1.28 -5.39 10.02
CA PRO A 57 0.47 -5.78 11.17
C PRO A 57 -0.99 -5.33 11.00
N VAL A 58 -1.90 -6.04 11.68
CA VAL A 58 -3.35 -5.91 11.49
C VAL A 58 -3.88 -4.52 11.82
N GLU A 59 -3.23 -3.82 12.75
CA GLU A 59 -3.57 -2.45 13.17
C GLU A 59 -3.34 -1.45 12.04
N LEU A 60 -2.39 -1.73 11.14
CA LEU A 60 -2.03 -0.85 10.02
C LEU A 60 -2.88 -1.08 8.76
N HIS A 61 -3.66 -2.17 8.68
CA HIS A 61 -4.46 -2.45 7.49
C HIS A 61 -5.48 -1.35 7.18
N ARG A 62 -6.27 -0.95 8.18
CA ARG A 62 -7.32 0.05 8.01
C ARG A 62 -6.77 1.45 7.66
N PRO A 63 -5.78 2.02 8.38
CA PRO A 63 -5.23 3.32 8.02
C PRO A 63 -4.54 3.30 6.65
N ALA A 64 -3.80 2.24 6.31
CA ALA A 64 -3.18 2.11 4.98
C ALA A 64 -4.21 2.02 3.85
N ALA A 65 -5.29 1.24 4.05
CA ALA A 65 -6.39 1.16 3.10
C ALA A 65 -7.09 2.51 2.92
N GLU A 66 -7.27 3.28 3.99
CA GLU A 66 -7.85 4.62 3.93
C GLU A 66 -6.95 5.60 3.17
N VAL A 67 -5.65 5.60 3.45
CA VAL A 67 -4.67 6.42 2.71
C VAL A 67 -4.68 6.07 1.22
N ALA A 68 -4.60 4.79 0.87
CA ALA A 68 -4.62 4.35 -0.53
C ALA A 68 -5.94 4.74 -1.22
N ARG A 69 -7.09 4.52 -0.57
CA ARG A 69 -8.41 4.91 -1.08
C ARG A 69 -8.49 6.42 -1.32
N ARG A 70 -7.93 7.24 -0.44
CA ARG A 70 -7.91 8.71 -0.57
C ARG A 70 -6.96 9.18 -1.67
N ALA A 71 -5.89 8.43 -1.94
CA ALA A 71 -4.97 8.65 -3.05
C ALA A 71 -5.47 8.08 -4.39
N ASP A 72 -6.62 7.39 -4.41
CA ASP A 72 -7.08 6.57 -5.55
C ASP A 72 -6.09 5.46 -5.97
N ALA A 73 -5.27 5.01 -5.03
CA ALA A 73 -4.27 3.97 -5.19
C ALA A 73 -4.84 2.57 -4.89
N ASP A 74 -4.27 1.54 -5.52
CA ASP A 74 -4.50 0.16 -5.07
C ASP A 74 -3.77 -0.07 -3.75
N PHE A 75 -4.39 -0.78 -2.81
CA PHE A 75 -3.69 -1.23 -1.61
C PHE A 75 -3.44 -2.73 -1.66
N LEU A 76 -2.17 -3.10 -1.71
CA LEU A 76 -1.68 -4.47 -1.76
C LEU A 76 -0.83 -4.75 -0.52
N PHE A 77 -0.97 -5.91 0.10
CA PHE A 77 -0.15 -6.23 1.25
C PHE A 77 0.03 -7.73 1.47
N THR A 78 1.10 -8.09 2.17
CA THR A 78 1.25 -9.41 2.81
C THR A 78 1.17 -9.25 4.32
N THR A 79 0.79 -10.30 5.03
CA THR A 79 0.73 -10.31 6.49
C THR A 79 1.84 -11.18 7.05
N LEU A 80 2.09 -11.12 8.36
CA LEU A 80 2.98 -12.09 9.03
C LEU A 80 2.42 -13.53 9.04
N GLY A 81 1.23 -13.77 8.47
CA GLY A 81 0.61 -15.08 8.30
C GLY A 81 -0.18 -15.60 9.51
N TYR A 82 -0.16 -14.90 10.64
CA TYR A 82 -0.88 -15.31 11.86
C TYR A 82 -2.28 -14.71 11.96
N ASP A 83 -2.45 -13.48 11.48
CA ASP A 83 -3.71 -12.74 11.58
C ASP A 83 -4.44 -12.71 10.23
N GLU A 84 -5.76 -12.87 10.28
CA GLU A 84 -6.61 -12.60 9.13
C GLU A 84 -6.64 -11.08 8.82
N PRO A 85 -6.75 -10.69 7.53
CA PRO A 85 -7.00 -9.31 7.16
C PRO A 85 -8.21 -8.70 7.87
N SER A 86 -8.00 -7.62 8.63
CA SER A 86 -9.05 -6.83 9.30
C SER A 86 -9.91 -5.97 8.36
N ILE A 87 -9.69 -6.03 7.05
CA ILE A 87 -10.43 -5.30 6.02
C ILE A 87 -10.88 -6.27 4.90
N PRO A 88 -11.92 -5.94 4.12
CA PRO A 88 -12.31 -6.73 2.95
C PRO A 88 -11.18 -6.78 1.91
N VAL A 89 -10.87 -7.98 1.41
CA VAL A 89 -9.77 -8.23 0.48
C VAL A 89 -10.09 -9.31 -0.54
N ALA A 90 -9.59 -9.13 -1.75
CA ALA A 90 -9.29 -10.22 -2.66
C ALA A 90 -7.96 -10.88 -2.29
N ARG A 91 -7.81 -12.18 -2.60
CA ARG A 91 -6.63 -12.98 -2.26
C ARG A 91 -6.01 -13.56 -3.52
N GLU A 92 -4.70 -13.46 -3.63
CA GLU A 92 -3.90 -14.11 -4.67
C GLU A 92 -2.78 -14.93 -4.01
N SER A 93 -2.70 -16.22 -4.34
CA SER A 93 -1.63 -17.08 -3.84
C SER A 93 -0.33 -16.80 -4.57
N LEU A 94 0.72 -16.51 -3.81
CA LEU A 94 2.09 -16.40 -4.31
C LEU A 94 2.90 -17.64 -3.92
N PRO A 95 4.05 -17.91 -4.59
CA PRO A 95 4.98 -18.93 -4.12
C PRO A 95 5.49 -18.59 -2.70
N GLY A 96 4.95 -19.28 -1.69
CA GLY A 96 5.36 -19.15 -0.29
C GLY A 96 4.65 -18.07 0.52
N ASP A 97 3.68 -17.34 -0.06
CA ASP A 97 2.94 -16.28 0.65
C ASP A 97 1.55 -16.05 0.01
N THR A 98 0.73 -15.17 0.59
CA THR A 98 -0.53 -14.68 0.02
C THR A 98 -0.49 -13.18 -0.14
N LEU A 99 -0.78 -12.69 -1.34
CA LEU A 99 -1.02 -11.28 -1.60
C LEU A 99 -2.49 -10.97 -1.31
N TYR A 100 -2.73 -9.95 -0.50
CA TYR A 100 -4.05 -9.41 -0.24
C TYR A 100 -4.20 -8.08 -0.99
N ALA A 101 -5.29 -7.94 -1.74
CA ALA A 101 -5.66 -6.69 -2.38
C ALA A 101 -6.91 -6.14 -1.69
N ALA A 102 -6.82 -4.96 -1.10
CA ALA A 102 -7.96 -4.33 -0.44
C ALA A 102 -9.07 -4.03 -1.45
N GLU A 103 -10.31 -4.36 -1.08
CA GLU A 103 -11.45 -4.04 -1.94
C GLU A 103 -11.68 -2.52 -1.94
N ARG A 104 -11.63 -1.90 -3.12
CA ARG A 104 -12.09 -0.53 -3.31
C ARG A 104 -13.61 -0.51 -3.11
N GLY A 105 -14.08 -0.05 -1.96
CA GLY A 105 -15.52 -0.01 -1.63
C GLY A 105 -16.34 0.59 -2.78
N ARG A 106 -17.48 -0.05 -3.13
CA ARG A 106 -18.32 0.21 -4.34
C ARG A 106 -18.69 1.68 -4.58
N ARG A 107 -17.79 2.48 -5.17
CA ARG A 107 -18.15 3.75 -5.81
C ARG A 107 -17.96 3.79 -7.33
N ASP A 108 -17.21 2.87 -7.94
CA ASP A 108 -16.83 3.04 -9.37
C ASP A 108 -17.07 1.85 -10.31
N GLN A 109 -18.17 1.10 -10.16
CA GLN A 109 -18.54 0.06 -11.15
C GLN A 109 -19.57 0.51 -12.21
N ARG A 110 -20.11 1.73 -12.13
CA ARG A 110 -21.23 2.15 -13.01
C ARG A 110 -20.86 3.07 -14.18
N ALA A 111 -19.60 3.45 -14.35
CA ALA A 111 -19.20 4.46 -15.34
C ALA A 111 -18.18 3.97 -16.39
N ARG A 112 -17.84 2.67 -16.45
CA ARG A 112 -16.82 2.13 -17.38
C ARG A 112 -17.36 1.33 -18.56
N TRP A 113 -18.68 1.30 -18.78
CA TRP A 113 -19.29 0.71 -19.99
C TRP A 113 -20.48 1.54 -20.50
N ASP A 114 -20.23 2.79 -20.87
CA ASP A 114 -21.01 3.53 -21.86
C ASP A 114 -20.06 4.03 -22.96
#